data_AF-A0A0F9VMI2-F1
#
_entry.id   AF-A0A0F9VMI2-F1
#
_cell.length_a   1.000
_cell.length_b   1.000
_cell.length_c   1.000
_cell.angle_alpha   90.00
_cell.angle_beta   90.00
_cell.angle_gamma   90.00
#
_symmetry.space_group_name_H-M   'P 1'
#
loop_
_entity.id
_entity.type
_entity.pdbx_description
1 polymer ?
#
loop_
_entity_poly.entity_id
_entity_poly.type
_entity_poly.pdbx_seq_one_letter_code
_entity_poly.pdbx_strand_id
1 'polypeptide(L)'
;MSKEYHKINSIFKRDEKTKGFTKEYSLPEFEFLKDNLWEFTEKIDGTNVRIIWDDEELKFGGKTDNAQMPMKLLEKLQSIFTKDKMKEFFPDGRVCLYGEGFGVKIQSGGKYIQDGVDFILFDVLIDGWWLNRNSVEDISNKLEIKIVKLIGEGNLNDAIEISKKGFNSEFGEFIAEGIVLRPKVQLFSRNGNRIISKIKYKDKFHEENS
;
A
#
# COMPACT_ATOMS: atom_id res chain seq x y z
N MET A 1 15.81 -9.63 -9.28
CA MET A 1 14.33 -9.57 -9.42
C MET A 1 13.76 -8.36 -8.67
N SER A 2 13.65 -7.20 -9.32
CA SER A 2 12.79 -6.11 -8.85
C SER A 2 11.50 -6.12 -9.64
N LYS A 3 10.35 -6.10 -8.97
CA LYS A 3 9.05 -5.93 -9.63
C LYS A 3 8.49 -4.57 -9.22
N GLU A 4 8.18 -3.71 -10.18
CA GLU A 4 7.39 -2.51 -9.88
C GLU A 4 6.09 -2.92 -9.18
N TYR A 5 5.70 -2.16 -8.16
CA TYR A 5 4.46 -2.47 -7.47
C TYR A 5 3.29 -2.21 -8.41
N HIS A 6 2.45 -3.22 -8.62
CA HIS A 6 1.35 -3.16 -9.56
C HIS A 6 0.39 -2.01 -9.24
N LYS A 7 -0.16 -1.40 -10.28
CA LYS A 7 -1.18 -0.36 -10.13
C LYS A 7 -2.43 -0.95 -9.48
N ILE A 8 -2.75 -0.46 -8.29
CA ILE A 8 -4.00 -0.80 -7.59
C ILE A 8 -5.18 -0.08 -8.27
N ASN A 9 -6.18 -0.83 -8.68
CA ASN A 9 -7.45 -0.31 -9.21
C ASN A 9 -8.37 0.15 -8.07
N SER A 10 -9.24 1.11 -8.35
CA SER A 10 -10.34 1.43 -7.44
C SER A 10 -11.45 0.38 -7.55
N ILE A 11 -12.33 0.27 -6.55
CA ILE A 11 -13.45 -0.69 -6.57
C ILE A 11 -14.31 -0.52 -7.84
N PHE A 12 -14.68 0.71 -8.17
CA PHE A 12 -15.49 1.05 -9.34
C PHE A 12 -14.69 1.82 -10.39
N LYS A 13 -15.17 1.74 -11.64
CA LYS A 13 -14.66 2.55 -12.74
C LYS A 13 -14.96 4.02 -12.49
N ARG A 14 -14.10 4.90 -13.02
CA ARG A 14 -14.32 6.35 -12.98
C ARG A 14 -14.91 6.82 -14.29
N ASP A 15 -15.87 7.73 -14.19
CA ASP A 15 -16.33 8.52 -15.33
C ASP A 15 -15.20 9.44 -15.80
N GLU A 16 -14.96 9.47 -17.11
CA GLU A 16 -13.83 10.22 -17.67
C GLU A 16 -14.01 11.74 -17.56
N LYS A 17 -15.25 12.24 -17.54
CA LYS A 17 -15.58 13.66 -17.49
C LYS A 17 -15.61 14.17 -16.06
N THR A 18 -16.33 13.50 -15.16
CA THR A 18 -16.53 13.96 -13.78
C THR A 18 -15.44 13.48 -12.83
N LYS A 19 -14.69 12.43 -13.21
CA LYS A 19 -13.74 11.69 -12.36
C LYS A 19 -14.38 11.00 -11.14
N GLY A 20 -15.71 11.04 -11.02
CA GLY A 20 -16.48 10.31 -10.02
C GLY A 20 -16.60 8.83 -10.35
N PHE A 21 -16.94 8.01 -9.37
CA PHE A 21 -17.19 6.58 -9.55
C PHE A 21 -18.55 6.33 -10.20
N THR A 22 -18.53 5.45 -11.20
CA THR A 22 -19.71 4.80 -11.76
C THR A 22 -20.17 3.65 -10.85
N LYS A 23 -21.26 2.98 -11.22
CA LYS A 23 -21.73 1.75 -10.55
C LYS A 23 -21.03 0.48 -11.06
N GLU A 24 -20.22 0.57 -12.12
CA GLU A 24 -19.54 -0.58 -12.71
C GLU A 24 -18.24 -0.89 -11.96
N TYR A 25 -18.05 -2.15 -11.57
CA TYR A 25 -16.79 -2.61 -10.99
C TYR A 25 -15.63 -2.45 -11.96
N SER A 26 -14.46 -2.07 -11.45
CA SER A 26 -13.25 -1.91 -12.27
C SER A 26 -12.71 -3.24 -12.81
N LEU A 27 -13.03 -4.35 -12.14
CA LEU A 27 -12.62 -5.70 -12.50
C LEU A 27 -13.77 -6.68 -12.22
N PRO A 28 -13.96 -7.72 -13.05
CA PRO A 28 -14.96 -8.75 -12.79
C PRO A 28 -14.67 -9.51 -11.48
N GLU A 29 -13.41 -9.65 -11.08
CA GLU A 29 -13.05 -10.27 -9.80
C GLU A 29 -13.55 -9.46 -8.59
N PHE A 30 -13.64 -8.12 -8.70
CA PHE A 30 -14.19 -7.31 -7.61
C PHE A 30 -15.70 -7.50 -7.47
N GLU A 31 -16.42 -7.63 -8.59
CA GLU A 31 -17.84 -7.95 -8.58
C GLU A 31 -18.09 -9.34 -8.01
N PHE A 32 -17.32 -10.33 -8.46
CA PHE A 32 -17.44 -11.71 -8.00
C PHE A 32 -17.15 -11.86 -6.50
N LEU A 33 -16.17 -11.11 -5.99
CA LEU A 33 -15.71 -11.18 -4.59
C LEU A 33 -16.37 -10.13 -3.69
N LYS A 34 -17.41 -9.43 -4.14
CA LYS A 34 -17.95 -8.25 -3.44
C LYS A 34 -18.46 -8.56 -2.04
N ASP A 35 -18.98 -9.77 -1.83
CA ASP A 35 -19.58 -10.26 -0.58
C ASP A 35 -18.61 -11.14 0.24
N ASN A 36 -17.40 -11.39 -0.26
CA ASN A 36 -16.37 -12.14 0.45
C ASN A 36 -15.69 -11.27 1.53
N LEU A 37 -14.88 -11.90 2.38
CA LEU A 37 -14.10 -11.20 3.40
C LEU A 37 -12.82 -10.60 2.81
N TRP A 38 -12.61 -9.32 3.11
CA TRP A 38 -11.45 -8.52 2.76
C TRP A 38 -10.83 -7.91 4.02
N GLU A 39 -9.52 -7.75 4.01
CA GLU A 39 -8.78 -7.01 5.02
C GLU A 39 -8.57 -5.57 4.57
N PHE A 40 -8.75 -4.64 5.52
CA PHE A 40 -8.63 -3.21 5.29
C PHE A 40 -7.41 -2.67 6.00
N THR A 41 -6.54 -1.99 5.24
CA THR A 41 -5.43 -1.21 5.81
C THR A 41 -5.60 0.25 5.48
N GLU A 42 -5.12 1.15 6.35
CA GLU A 42 -5.05 2.57 6.03
C GLU A 42 -4.25 2.77 4.74
N LYS A 43 -4.79 3.58 3.83
CA LYS A 43 -4.03 4.08 2.69
C LYS A 43 -3.24 5.30 3.14
N ILE A 44 -1.92 5.17 3.16
CA ILE A 44 -1.00 6.28 3.44
C ILE A 44 -0.79 7.12 2.17
N ASP A 45 -0.77 8.44 2.34
CA ASP A 45 -0.50 9.42 1.27
C ASP A 45 0.98 9.81 1.29
N GLY A 46 1.78 9.17 0.44
CA GLY A 46 3.19 9.44 0.30
C GLY A 46 3.71 9.09 -1.10
N THR A 47 4.88 8.45 -1.15
CA THR A 47 5.42 7.90 -2.38
C THR A 47 5.75 6.42 -2.20
N ASN A 48 5.46 5.61 -3.22
CA ASN A 48 5.83 4.21 -3.20
C ASN A 48 7.36 4.04 -3.15
N VAL A 49 7.82 3.16 -2.26
CA VAL A 49 9.22 2.81 -2.04
C VAL A 49 9.37 1.29 -2.12
N ARG A 50 10.48 0.87 -2.73
CA ARG A 50 10.94 -0.51 -2.82
C ARG A 50 12.32 -0.63 -2.20
N ILE A 51 12.47 -1.50 -1.20
CA ILE A 51 13.77 -1.90 -0.65
C ILE A 51 14.08 -3.27 -1.24
N ILE A 52 15.10 -3.33 -2.09
CA ILE A 52 15.43 -4.51 -2.88
C ILE A 52 16.73 -5.09 -2.35
N TRP A 53 16.68 -6.35 -1.95
CA TRP A 53 17.84 -7.16 -1.56
C TRP A 53 17.94 -8.35 -2.50
N ASP A 54 19.00 -8.39 -3.28
CA ASP A 54 19.21 -9.37 -4.36
C ASP A 54 20.71 -9.62 -4.49
N ASP A 55 21.16 -10.86 -4.29
CA ASP A 55 22.57 -11.26 -4.40
C ASP A 55 23.55 -10.33 -3.63
N GLU A 56 23.25 -10.08 -2.35
CA GLU A 56 23.99 -9.16 -1.45
C GLU A 56 24.03 -7.68 -1.88
N GLU A 57 23.22 -7.31 -2.88
CA GLU A 57 23.03 -5.93 -3.30
C GLU A 57 21.77 -5.33 -2.68
N LEU A 58 21.95 -4.26 -1.90
CA LEU A 58 20.87 -3.43 -1.40
C LEU A 58 20.61 -2.25 -2.35
N LYS A 59 19.39 -2.15 -2.87
CA LYS A 59 18.94 -1.07 -3.76
C LYS A 59 17.65 -0.42 -3.22
N PHE A 60 17.50 0.87 -3.49
CA PHE A 60 16.32 1.66 -3.14
C PHE A 60 15.63 2.13 -4.41
N GLY A 61 14.37 1.75 -4.61
CA GLY A 61 13.57 2.11 -5.77
C GLY A 61 12.32 2.91 -5.40
N GLY A 62 11.86 3.77 -6.30
CA GLY A 62 10.54 4.42 -6.20
C GLY A 62 9.44 3.57 -6.86
N LYS A 63 8.31 4.21 -7.17
CA LYS A 63 7.17 3.57 -7.88
C LYS A 63 7.57 2.89 -9.19
N THR A 64 8.40 3.56 -9.97
CA THR A 64 9.03 3.03 -11.19
C THR A 64 10.53 2.97 -11.03
N ASP A 65 11.22 2.23 -11.88
CA ASP A 65 12.69 2.10 -11.80
C ASP A 65 13.40 3.43 -12.06
N ASN A 66 12.79 4.32 -12.84
CA ASN A 66 13.31 5.67 -13.15
C ASN A 66 12.82 6.75 -12.16
N ALA A 67 12.01 6.41 -11.16
CA ALA A 67 11.45 7.38 -10.23
C ALA A 67 12.55 7.94 -9.32
N GLN A 68 12.72 9.27 -9.34
CA GLN A 68 13.64 9.95 -8.44
C GLN A 68 13.04 10.06 -7.04
N MET A 69 13.82 9.65 -6.05
CA MET A 69 13.43 9.73 -4.64
C MET A 69 13.93 11.05 -4.02
N PRO A 70 13.14 11.71 -3.16
CA PRO A 70 13.63 12.83 -2.36
C PRO A 70 14.86 12.44 -1.54
N MET A 71 15.91 13.26 -1.58
CA MET A 71 17.20 12.96 -0.92
C MET A 71 17.04 12.63 0.58
N LYS A 72 16.24 13.41 1.31
CA LYS A 72 15.96 13.16 2.74
C LYS A 72 15.31 11.80 3.00
N LEU A 73 14.43 11.36 2.10
CA LEU A 73 13.81 10.04 2.21
C LEU A 73 14.86 8.96 1.94
N LEU A 74 15.70 9.12 0.92
CA LEU A 74 16.78 8.17 0.63
C LEU A 74 17.75 8.04 1.82
N GLU A 75 18.17 9.15 2.43
CA GLU A 75 19.02 9.15 3.64
C GLU A 75 18.36 8.39 4.79
N LYS A 76 17.06 8.65 5.04
CA LYS A 76 16.29 7.93 6.05
C LYS A 76 16.25 6.43 5.76
N LEU A 77 15.97 6.03 4.53
CA LEU A 77 15.96 4.61 4.14
C LEU A 77 17.34 3.95 4.31
N GLN A 78 18.42 4.63 3.91
CA GLN A 78 19.79 4.13 4.09
C GLN A 78 20.18 3.96 5.56
N SER A 79 19.64 4.80 6.46
CA SER A 79 19.82 4.63 7.90
C SER A 79 19.05 3.45 8.49
N ILE A 80 17.88 3.11 7.92
CA ILE A 80 17.03 2.01 8.40
C ILE A 80 17.51 0.66 7.85
N PHE A 81 17.86 0.63 6.57
CA PHE A 81 18.21 -0.56 5.82
C PHE A 81 19.70 -0.52 5.48
N THR A 82 20.49 -1.27 6.21
CA THR A 82 21.92 -1.47 5.96
C THR A 82 22.16 -2.84 5.32
N LYS A 83 23.26 -3.00 4.60
CA LYS A 83 23.62 -4.30 4.01
C LYS A 83 23.73 -5.39 5.08
N ASP A 84 24.35 -5.09 6.21
CA ASP A 84 24.53 -6.05 7.30
C ASP A 84 23.19 -6.53 7.85
N LYS A 85 22.26 -5.58 8.10
CA LYS A 85 20.91 -5.91 8.54
C LYS A 85 20.17 -6.75 7.51
N MET A 86 20.22 -6.38 6.23
CA MET A 86 19.55 -7.15 5.18
C MET A 86 20.14 -8.55 5.02
N LYS A 87 21.47 -8.70 5.13
CA LYS A 87 22.15 -10.00 5.07
C LYS A 87 21.84 -10.89 6.27
N GLU A 88 21.75 -10.32 7.46
CA GLU A 88 21.38 -11.04 8.68
C GLU A 88 19.96 -11.63 8.58
N PHE A 89 18.99 -10.83 8.14
CA PHE A 89 17.59 -11.25 8.07
C PHE A 89 17.24 -12.06 6.81
N PHE A 90 17.97 -11.85 5.71
CA PHE A 90 17.72 -12.48 4.42
C PHE A 90 19.02 -13.01 3.79
N PRO A 91 19.66 -14.04 4.41
CA PRO A 91 20.97 -14.52 3.97
C PRO A 91 20.96 -15.10 2.55
N ASP A 92 19.91 -15.82 2.18
CA ASP A 92 19.80 -16.53 0.88
C ASP A 92 18.59 -16.07 0.05
N GLY A 93 17.89 -15.02 0.50
CA GLY A 93 16.59 -14.63 -0.05
C GLY A 93 16.68 -13.45 -1.01
N ARG A 94 15.96 -13.54 -2.13
CA ARG A 94 15.71 -12.37 -2.99
C ARG A 94 14.45 -11.68 -2.52
N VAL A 95 14.62 -10.53 -1.88
CA VAL A 95 13.56 -9.85 -1.13
C VAL A 95 13.28 -8.48 -1.70
N CYS A 96 11.99 -8.16 -1.84
CA CYS A 96 11.55 -6.80 -2.07
C CYS A 96 10.53 -6.41 -0.99
N LEU A 97 10.91 -5.45 -0.14
CA LEU A 97 10.00 -4.80 0.80
C LEU A 97 9.30 -3.66 0.08
N TYR A 98 7.98 -3.65 0.11
CA TYR A 98 7.16 -2.59 -0.46
C TYR A 98 6.53 -1.77 0.65
N GLY A 99 6.74 -0.47 0.59
CA GLY A 99 6.18 0.46 1.56
C GLY A 99 5.92 1.82 0.97
N GLU A 100 5.43 2.71 1.83
CA GLU A 100 5.23 4.11 1.52
C GLU A 100 6.32 4.92 2.24
N GLY A 101 7.05 5.75 1.50
CA GLY A 101 7.80 6.85 2.07
C GLY A 101 6.86 8.02 2.30
N PHE A 102 6.78 8.51 3.53
CA PHE A 102 5.79 9.52 3.92
C PHE A 102 6.37 10.52 4.93
N GLY A 103 5.74 11.68 5.05
CA GLY A 103 6.17 12.76 5.93
C GLY A 103 6.25 14.12 5.26
N VAL A 104 6.91 15.08 5.91
CA VAL A 104 6.97 16.46 5.44
C VAL A 104 7.62 16.56 4.06
N LYS A 105 7.04 17.39 3.19
CA LYS A 105 7.46 17.58 1.77
C LYS A 105 7.34 16.35 0.88
N ILE A 106 6.64 15.29 1.30
CA ILE A 106 6.23 14.17 0.45
C ILE A 106 4.70 14.20 0.32
N GLN A 107 4.19 14.60 -0.85
CA GLN A 107 2.74 14.78 -1.07
C GLN A 107 2.07 15.60 0.04
N SER A 108 0.89 15.18 0.54
CA SER A 108 0.22 15.76 1.70
C SER A 108 0.77 15.20 3.03
N GLY A 109 1.96 14.61 3.03
CA GLY A 109 2.45 13.75 4.11
C GLY A 109 2.88 14.47 5.39
N GLY A 110 2.98 15.81 5.36
CA GLY A 110 3.31 16.61 6.54
C GLY A 110 2.30 16.48 7.68
N LYS A 111 1.09 15.98 7.42
CA LYS A 111 0.09 15.65 8.45
C LYS A 111 0.45 14.40 9.26
N TYR A 112 1.25 13.48 8.70
CA TYR A 112 1.66 12.26 9.39
C TYR A 112 2.92 12.48 10.23
N ILE A 113 3.90 13.20 9.68
CA ILE A 113 5.17 13.53 10.33
C ILE A 113 5.51 14.97 9.99
N GLN A 114 5.48 15.85 10.98
CA GLN A 114 5.60 17.30 10.78
C GLN A 114 7.04 17.74 10.48
N ASP A 115 8.02 17.06 11.05
CA ASP A 115 9.44 17.46 11.07
C ASP A 115 10.39 16.39 10.51
N GLY A 116 9.86 15.45 9.72
CA GLY A 116 10.66 14.35 9.21
C GLY A 116 9.97 13.54 8.13
N VAL A 117 10.65 12.48 7.72
CA VAL A 117 10.15 11.47 6.79
C VAL A 117 10.43 10.09 7.37
N ASP A 118 9.63 9.12 6.99
CA ASP A 118 9.78 7.73 7.43
C ASP A 118 9.28 6.76 6.37
N PHE A 119 9.45 5.47 6.64
CA PHE A 119 9.00 4.36 5.82
C PHE A 119 7.97 3.52 6.58
N ILE A 120 6.90 3.14 5.89
CA ILE A 120 5.89 2.22 6.42
C ILE A 120 5.65 1.06 5.46
N LEU A 121 5.89 -0.16 5.94
CA LEU A 121 5.76 -1.40 5.20
C LEU A 121 4.29 -1.72 4.93
N PHE A 122 3.98 -2.24 3.74
CA PHE A 122 2.65 -2.77 3.45
C PHE A 122 2.64 -4.11 2.72
N ASP A 123 3.74 -4.54 2.10
CA ASP A 123 3.84 -5.85 1.46
C ASP A 123 5.30 -6.31 1.37
N VAL A 124 5.49 -7.62 1.28
CA VAL A 124 6.80 -8.24 1.07
C VAL A 124 6.70 -9.31 0.00
N LEU A 125 7.68 -9.34 -0.90
CA LEU A 125 7.88 -10.37 -1.90
C LEU A 125 9.21 -11.07 -1.63
N ILE A 126 9.20 -12.38 -1.41
CA ILE A 126 10.41 -13.21 -1.25
C ILE A 126 10.37 -14.33 -2.28
N ASP A 127 11.36 -14.40 -3.17
CA ASP A 127 11.50 -15.47 -4.17
C ASP A 127 10.20 -15.77 -4.96
N GLY A 128 9.45 -14.71 -5.29
CA GLY A 128 8.18 -14.81 -6.03
C GLY A 128 6.93 -14.99 -5.16
N TRP A 129 7.08 -15.18 -3.84
CA TRP A 129 6.00 -15.32 -2.88
C TRP A 129 5.62 -13.99 -2.24
N TRP A 130 4.38 -13.57 -2.46
CA TRP A 130 3.79 -12.49 -1.67
C TRP A 130 3.44 -13.04 -0.29
N LEU A 131 4.05 -12.46 0.75
CA LEU A 131 3.87 -12.95 2.10
C LEU A 131 2.47 -12.61 2.63
N ASN A 132 1.95 -13.48 3.50
CA ASN A 132 0.73 -13.20 4.25
C ASN A 132 0.97 -12.11 5.30
N ARG A 133 -0.12 -11.55 5.84
CA ARG A 133 -0.06 -10.44 6.80
C ARG A 133 0.81 -10.75 8.02
N ASN A 134 0.67 -11.92 8.64
CA ASN A 134 1.42 -12.29 9.84
C ASN A 134 2.94 -12.33 9.57
N SER A 135 3.35 -12.85 8.41
CA SER A 135 4.76 -12.86 8.01
C SER A 135 5.29 -11.46 7.70
N VAL A 136 4.47 -10.57 7.12
CA VAL A 136 4.84 -9.16 6.92
C VAL A 136 5.01 -8.44 8.26
N GLU A 137 4.13 -8.71 9.23
CA GLU A 137 4.24 -8.17 10.60
C GLU A 137 5.49 -8.67 11.33
N ASP A 138 5.79 -9.97 11.24
CA ASP A 138 7.01 -10.54 11.83
C ASP A 138 8.28 -9.89 11.26
N ILE A 139 8.35 -9.69 9.94
CA ILE A 139 9.45 -8.96 9.29
C ILE A 139 9.50 -7.52 9.77
N SER A 140 8.35 -6.83 9.86
CA SER A 140 8.30 -5.45 10.34
C SER A 140 8.84 -5.31 11.75
N ASN A 141 8.48 -6.24 12.64
CA ASN A 141 8.93 -6.25 14.03
C ASN A 141 10.43 -6.53 14.12
N LYS A 142 10.93 -7.53 13.39
CA LYS A 142 12.36 -7.88 13.35
C LYS A 142 13.23 -6.75 12.79
N LEU A 143 12.74 -6.05 11.78
CA LEU A 143 13.43 -4.90 11.20
C LEU A 143 13.18 -3.61 11.99
N GLU A 144 12.33 -3.62 13.01
CA GLU A 144 11.93 -2.45 13.80
C GLU A 144 11.41 -1.29 12.93
N ILE A 145 10.64 -1.62 11.90
CA ILE A 145 10.03 -0.65 10.99
C ILE A 145 8.52 -0.57 11.21
N LYS A 146 7.91 0.53 10.78
CA LYS A 146 6.45 0.69 10.82
C LYS A 146 5.80 -0.22 9.78
N ILE A 147 4.58 -0.68 10.06
CA ILE A 147 3.71 -1.39 9.13
C ILE A 147 2.34 -0.71 9.09
N VAL A 148 1.70 -0.65 7.92
CA VAL A 148 0.34 -0.11 7.79
C VAL A 148 -0.61 -0.86 8.72
N LYS A 149 -1.41 -0.12 9.48
CA LYS A 149 -2.35 -0.68 10.45
C LYS A 149 -3.56 -1.31 9.77
N LEU A 150 -3.98 -2.46 10.30
CA LEU A 150 -5.29 -3.05 10.03
C LEU A 150 -6.36 -2.18 10.68
N ILE A 151 -7.27 -1.66 9.87
CA ILE A 151 -8.38 -0.81 10.35
C ILE A 151 -9.70 -1.58 10.46
N GLY A 152 -9.74 -2.80 9.92
CA GLY A 152 -10.90 -3.69 10.00
C GLY A 152 -10.87 -4.79 8.95
N GLU A 153 -11.96 -5.55 8.91
CA GLU A 153 -12.28 -6.53 7.89
C GLU A 153 -13.77 -6.48 7.58
N GLY A 154 -14.14 -6.89 6.38
CA GLY A 154 -15.54 -6.85 5.90
C GLY A 154 -15.62 -7.13 4.41
N ASN A 155 -16.77 -6.88 3.81
CA ASN A 155 -16.98 -6.98 2.38
C ASN A 155 -16.66 -5.65 1.66
N LEU A 156 -16.81 -5.58 0.33
CA LEU A 156 -16.49 -4.34 -0.39
C LEU A 156 -17.43 -3.17 -0.04
N ASN A 157 -18.69 -3.44 0.30
CA ASN A 157 -19.64 -2.41 0.73
C ASN A 157 -19.27 -1.83 2.10
N ASP A 158 -18.82 -2.66 3.04
CA ASP A 158 -18.37 -2.19 4.36
C ASP A 158 -17.23 -1.16 4.21
N ALA A 159 -16.25 -1.45 3.36
CA ALA A 159 -15.17 -0.52 3.08
C ALA A 159 -15.62 0.77 2.38
N ILE A 160 -16.63 0.70 1.51
CA ILE A 160 -17.23 1.88 0.88
C ILE A 160 -17.86 2.78 1.95
N GLU A 161 -18.62 2.21 2.88
CA GLU A 161 -19.28 2.98 3.93
C GLU A 161 -18.28 3.57 4.94
N ILE A 162 -17.26 2.81 5.33
CA ILE A 162 -16.14 3.35 6.15
C ILE A 162 -15.46 4.50 5.42
N SER A 163 -15.18 4.34 4.13
CA SER A 163 -14.51 5.37 3.34
C SER A 163 -15.36 6.63 3.17
N LYS A 164 -16.69 6.51 3.00
CA LYS A 164 -17.60 7.66 2.91
C LYS A 164 -17.70 8.42 4.23
N LYS A 165 -17.82 7.68 5.34
CA LYS A 165 -17.87 8.27 6.68
C LYS A 165 -16.55 8.96 7.05
N GLY A 166 -15.44 8.43 6.56
CA GLY A 166 -14.10 8.82 6.97
C GLY A 166 -13.73 8.22 8.34
N PHE A 167 -12.44 8.11 8.58
CA PHE A 167 -11.87 7.64 9.84
C PHE A 167 -10.57 8.38 10.13
N ASN A 168 -10.21 8.48 11.42
CA ASN A 168 -8.96 9.12 11.83
C ASN A 168 -7.77 8.24 11.46
N SER A 169 -6.72 8.86 10.95
CA SER A 169 -5.44 8.20 10.70
C SER A 169 -4.82 7.70 11.99
N GLU A 170 -4.02 6.63 11.92
CA GLU A 170 -3.24 6.19 13.08
C GLU A 170 -2.20 7.23 13.55
N PHE A 171 -1.88 8.22 12.71
CA PHE A 171 -0.88 9.25 12.97
C PHE A 171 -1.45 10.54 13.59
N GLY A 172 -2.75 10.63 13.83
CA GLY A 172 -3.33 11.79 14.51
C GLY A 172 -4.81 12.03 14.24
N GLU A 173 -5.33 13.13 14.78
CA GLU A 173 -6.74 13.54 14.66
C GLU A 173 -7.03 14.23 13.32
N PHE A 174 -6.84 13.51 12.22
CA PHE A 174 -7.22 13.94 10.88
C PHE A 174 -7.75 12.77 10.05
N ILE A 175 -8.59 13.08 9.06
CA ILE A 175 -9.19 12.07 8.19
C ILE A 175 -8.11 11.42 7.31
N ALA A 176 -8.04 10.09 7.37
CA ALA A 176 -7.15 9.26 6.55
C ALA A 176 -7.43 9.43 5.05
N GLU A 177 -6.44 9.14 4.19
CA GLU A 177 -6.63 9.31 2.74
C GLU A 177 -7.69 8.35 2.19
N GLY A 178 -7.71 7.13 2.72
CA GLY A 178 -8.55 6.05 2.22
C GLY A 178 -8.15 4.69 2.77
N ILE A 179 -8.58 3.66 2.06
CA ILE A 179 -8.42 2.25 2.41
C ILE A 179 -7.76 1.52 1.24
N VAL A 180 -6.81 0.65 1.54
CA VAL A 180 -6.35 -0.41 0.63
C VAL A 180 -6.99 -1.72 1.09
N LEU A 181 -7.58 -2.45 0.15
CA LEU A 181 -8.32 -3.68 0.42
C LEU A 181 -7.66 -4.86 -0.27
N ARG A 182 -7.47 -5.96 0.46
CA ARG A 182 -7.03 -7.25 -0.08
C ARG A 182 -8.04 -8.33 0.32
N PRO A 183 -8.40 -9.29 -0.55
CA PRO A 183 -9.19 -10.43 -0.11
C PRO A 183 -8.43 -11.17 1.00
N LYS A 184 -9.15 -11.69 2.01
CA LYS A 184 -8.55 -12.38 3.16
C LYS A 184 -7.63 -13.53 2.73
N VAL A 185 -7.97 -14.17 1.61
CA VAL A 185 -7.12 -15.15 0.93
C VAL A 185 -6.49 -14.47 -0.27
N GLN A 186 -5.16 -14.51 -0.39
CA GLN A 186 -4.44 -13.91 -1.51
C GLN A 186 -4.87 -14.55 -2.84
N LEU A 187 -5.39 -13.74 -3.76
CA LEU A 187 -5.81 -14.16 -5.10
C LEU A 187 -5.06 -13.42 -6.19
N PHE A 188 -5.01 -14.04 -7.37
CA PHE A 188 -4.45 -13.47 -8.59
C PHE A 188 -5.46 -13.56 -9.73
N SER A 189 -5.52 -12.55 -10.58
CA SER A 189 -6.24 -12.60 -11.85
C SER A 189 -5.49 -13.50 -12.85
N ARG A 190 -6.16 -13.82 -13.96
CA ARG A 190 -5.62 -14.71 -15.01
C ARG A 190 -4.29 -14.24 -15.63
N ASN A 191 -3.99 -12.95 -15.57
CA ASN A 191 -2.71 -12.37 -16.03
C ASN A 191 -1.64 -12.26 -14.92
N GLY A 192 -1.87 -12.89 -13.76
CA GLY A 192 -0.90 -12.93 -12.65
C GLY A 192 -0.82 -11.64 -11.82
N ASN A 193 -1.77 -10.71 -11.99
CA ASN A 193 -1.86 -9.54 -11.11
C ASN A 193 -2.56 -9.91 -9.80
N ARG A 194 -2.13 -9.31 -8.69
CA ARG A 194 -2.83 -9.49 -7.41
C ARG A 194 -4.21 -8.86 -7.47
N ILE A 195 -5.18 -9.53 -6.85
CA ILE A 195 -6.47 -8.92 -6.56
C ILE A 195 -6.31 -8.04 -5.33
N ILE A 196 -6.26 -6.74 -5.56
CA ILE A 196 -6.17 -5.70 -4.53
C ILE A 196 -6.94 -4.48 -5.04
N SER A 197 -7.59 -3.77 -4.14
CA SER A 197 -8.37 -2.59 -4.46
C SER A 197 -8.04 -1.42 -3.53
N LYS A 198 -8.55 -0.25 -3.87
CA LYS A 198 -8.49 0.94 -3.02
C LYS A 198 -9.75 1.79 -3.16
N ILE A 199 -10.05 2.52 -2.10
CA ILE A 199 -11.09 3.55 -2.09
C ILE A 199 -10.63 4.71 -1.21
N LYS A 200 -10.92 5.95 -1.60
CA LYS A 200 -10.49 7.16 -0.88
C LYS A 200 -11.67 7.90 -0.28
N TYR A 201 -11.44 8.60 0.83
CA TYR A 201 -12.46 9.46 1.45
C TYR A 201 -12.98 10.53 0.47
N LYS A 202 -12.09 11.08 -0.36
CA LYS A 202 -12.43 12.11 -1.36
C LYS A 202 -13.07 11.54 -2.64
N ASP A 203 -13.25 10.23 -2.75
CA ASP A 203 -13.90 9.66 -3.92
C ASP A 203 -15.39 9.98 -3.94
N LYS A 204 -15.84 10.58 -5.04
CA LYS A 204 -17.24 10.95 -5.26
C LYS A 204 -17.95 9.83 -5.99
N PHE A 205 -19.16 9.51 -5.58
CA PHE A 205 -20.06 8.62 -6.32
C PHE A 205 -21.01 9.49 -7.14
N HIS A 206 -21.36 9.04 -8.34
CA HIS A 206 -22.46 9.68 -9.06
C HIS A 206 -23.75 9.50 -8.23
N GLU A 207 -24.25 10.60 -7.68
CA GLU A 207 -25.62 10.66 -7.17
C GLU A 207 -26.56 10.70 -8.38
N GLU A 208 -27.59 9.85 -8.35
CA GLU A 208 -28.69 9.98 -9.30
C GLU A 208 -29.31 11.35 -9.05
N ASN A 209 -29.41 12.18 -10.09
CA ASN A 209 -30.42 13.23 -10.08
C ASN A 209 -31.77 12.50 -9.97
N SER A 210 -32.30 12.44 -8.75
CA SER A 210 -33.68 12.04 -8.46
C SER A 210 -34.67 12.88 -9.25
#